data_AF-A0A645H140-F1
#
_entry.id   AF-A0A645H140-F1
#
_cell.length_a   1.000
_cell.length_b   1.000
_cell.length_c   1.000
_cell.angle_alpha   90.00
_cell.angle_beta   90.00
_cell.angle_gamma   90.00
#
_symmetry.space_group_name_H-M   'P 1'
#
loop_
_entity.id
_entity.type
_entity.pdbx_description
1 polymer ?
#
loop_
_entity_poly.entity_id
_entity_poly.type
_entity_poly.pdbx_seq_one_letter_code
_entity_poly.pdbx_strand_id
1 'polypeptide(L)'
;MIDKDFVFSRIGMALISAQRVEFITNQLVSHLRVFDKDIYGITGEQFLAESQKANFARITLGNIFKLLKLNSNLVIEDELNEYLDKRNTLVHSFWRNYLVTISEEQTKKAIDFCYDFGKQSERIESFFKGFIFFLALRHVEDITKISDELKIWKEDFNYFLTTIREKRLKEKVL
;
A
#
# COMPACT_ATOMS: atom_id res chain seq x y z
N MET A 1 17.02 25.03 18.35
CA MET A 1 15.66 25.23 18.94
C MET A 1 14.72 24.29 18.22
N ILE A 2 14.05 23.39 18.95
CA ILE A 2 13.13 22.41 18.36
C ILE A 2 11.84 23.12 17.95
N ASP A 3 11.58 23.15 16.64
CA ASP A 3 10.31 23.63 16.10
C ASP A 3 9.25 22.54 16.24
N LYS A 4 8.41 22.67 17.27
CA LYS A 4 7.34 21.70 17.55
C LYS A 4 6.27 21.68 16.47
N ASP A 5 5.98 22.84 15.87
CA ASP A 5 4.96 22.95 14.83
C ASP A 5 5.41 22.21 13.57
N PHE A 6 6.71 22.26 13.26
CA PHE A 6 7.28 21.44 12.20
C PHE A 6 7.09 19.95 12.46
N VAL A 7 7.35 19.45 13.68
CA VAL A 7 7.16 18.03 14.01
C VAL A 7 5.69 17.62 13.88
N PHE A 8 4.77 18.41 14.42
CA PHE A 8 3.33 18.14 14.28
C PHE A 8 2.88 18.16 12.82
N SER A 9 3.45 19.04 11.99
CA SER A 9 3.16 19.04 10.54
C SER A 9 3.57 17.72 9.88
N ARG A 10 4.69 17.12 10.28
CA ARG A 10 5.16 15.83 9.73
C ARG A 10 4.28 14.67 10.17
N ILE A 11 3.81 14.69 11.41
CA ILE A 11 2.84 13.72 11.92
C ILE A 11 1.52 13.83 11.14
N GLY A 12 1.03 15.06 10.93
CA GLY A 12 -0.17 15.31 10.12
C GLY A 12 -0.04 14.76 8.70
N MET A 13 1.10 15.00 8.03
CA MET A 13 1.38 14.44 6.71
C MET A 13 1.38 12.90 6.72
N ALA A 14 2.01 12.27 7.72
CA ALA A 14 2.02 10.82 7.85
C ALA A 14 0.60 10.23 8.03
N LEU A 15 -0.26 10.88 8.81
CA LEU A 15 -1.65 10.47 8.99
C LEU A 15 -2.46 10.57 7.69
N ILE A 16 -2.29 11.66 6.92
CA ILE A 16 -2.92 11.82 5.61
C ILE A 16 -2.46 10.72 4.64
N SER A 17 -1.17 10.41 4.64
CA SER A 17 -0.62 9.32 3.84
C SER A 17 -1.25 7.96 4.19
N ALA A 18 -1.43 7.65 5.48
CA ALA A 18 -2.12 6.42 5.90
C ALA A 18 -3.58 6.38 5.41
N GLN A 19 -4.31 7.49 5.53
CA GLN A 19 -5.70 7.60 5.08
C GLN A 19 -5.83 7.39 3.57
N ARG A 20 -4.90 7.91 2.77
CA ARG A 20 -4.88 7.69 1.32
C ARG A 20 -4.71 6.21 0.96
N VAL A 21 -3.81 5.51 1.66
CA VAL A 21 -3.63 4.06 1.48
C VAL A 21 -4.88 3.29 1.88
N GLU A 22 -5.52 3.65 2.98
CA GLU A 22 -6.77 3.01 3.41
C GLU A 22 -7.91 3.23 2.40
N PHE A 23 -8.07 4.47 1.92
CA PHE A 23 -9.04 4.83 0.91
C PHE A 23 -8.85 4.01 -0.38
N ILE A 24 -7.63 3.96 -0.92
CA ILE A 24 -7.39 3.22 -2.17
C ILE A 24 -7.50 1.71 -1.96
N THR A 25 -7.16 1.20 -0.78
CA THR A 25 -7.36 -0.22 -0.44
C THR A 25 -8.84 -0.58 -0.48
N ASN A 26 -9.71 0.26 0.10
CA ASN A 26 -11.16 0.06 0.05
C ASN A 26 -11.69 0.05 -1.40
N GLN A 27 -11.15 0.92 -2.27
CA GLN A 27 -11.46 0.88 -3.70
C GLN A 27 -10.98 -0.41 -4.37
N LEU A 28 -9.75 -0.84 -4.09
CA LEU A 28 -9.21 -2.09 -4.64
C LEU A 28 -10.09 -3.28 -4.25
N VAL A 29 -10.46 -3.40 -2.99
CA VAL A 29 -11.35 -4.45 -2.48
C VAL A 29 -12.70 -4.42 -3.18
N SER A 30 -13.28 -3.24 -3.45
CA SER A 30 -14.56 -3.14 -4.16
C SER A 30 -14.47 -3.68 -5.60
N HIS A 31 -13.36 -3.42 -6.30
CA HIS A 31 -13.09 -3.99 -7.64
C HIS A 31 -12.87 -5.50 -7.61
N LEU A 32 -12.35 -6.04 -6.51
CA LEU A 32 -12.09 -7.47 -6.35
C LEU A 32 -13.35 -8.28 -5.99
N ARG A 33 -14.45 -7.63 -5.56
CA ARG A 33 -15.73 -8.32 -5.28
C ARG A 33 -16.29 -9.07 -6.48
N VAL A 34 -15.86 -8.77 -7.71
CA VAL A 34 -16.23 -9.57 -8.89
C VAL A 34 -15.76 -11.04 -8.76
N PHE A 35 -14.76 -11.30 -7.91
CA PHE A 35 -14.24 -12.62 -7.56
C PHE A 35 -14.86 -13.20 -6.27
N ASP A 36 -16.01 -12.68 -5.80
CA ASP A 36 -16.65 -13.03 -4.50
C ASP A 36 -16.88 -14.53 -4.26
N LYS A 37 -17.03 -15.32 -5.33
CA LYS A 37 -17.16 -16.79 -5.21
C LYS A 37 -15.91 -17.45 -4.61
N ASP A 38 -14.75 -16.82 -4.75
CA ASP A 38 -13.45 -17.28 -4.27
C ASP A 38 -12.90 -16.41 -3.11
N ILE A 39 -13.42 -15.19 -2.92
CA ILE A 39 -12.93 -14.17 -1.97
C ILE A 39 -14.12 -13.56 -1.21
N TYR A 40 -14.86 -14.36 -0.45
CA TYR A 40 -16.10 -13.91 0.18
C TYR A 40 -15.85 -12.93 1.34
N GLY A 41 -16.37 -11.70 1.23
CA GLY A 41 -16.64 -10.83 2.39
C GLY A 41 -15.47 -10.03 2.98
N ILE A 42 -14.33 -9.90 2.29
CA ILE A 42 -13.17 -9.14 2.80
C ILE A 42 -13.45 -7.63 2.77
N THR A 43 -13.27 -6.94 3.91
CA THR A 43 -13.25 -5.47 4.02
C THR A 43 -11.83 -4.92 3.80
N GLY A 44 -11.66 -3.62 3.53
CA GLY A 44 -10.30 -3.05 3.44
C GLY A 44 -9.49 -3.16 4.73
N GLU A 45 -10.15 -3.07 5.89
CA GLU A 45 -9.53 -3.33 7.18
C GLU A 45 -9.04 -4.78 7.31
N GLN A 46 -9.88 -5.74 6.94
CA GLN A 46 -9.50 -7.15 6.92
C GLN A 46 -8.37 -7.40 5.94
N PHE A 47 -8.42 -6.82 4.73
CA PHE A 47 -7.38 -6.94 3.72
C PHE A 47 -6.00 -6.51 4.25
N LEU A 48 -5.94 -5.41 5.01
CA LEU A 48 -4.70 -4.90 5.61
C LEU A 48 -4.31 -5.62 6.91
N ALA A 49 -5.27 -6.08 7.71
CA ALA A 49 -4.99 -6.80 8.96
C ALA A 49 -4.55 -8.25 8.70
N GLU A 50 -5.12 -8.89 7.67
CA GLU A 50 -4.86 -10.28 7.31
C GLU A 50 -3.49 -10.48 6.65
N SER A 51 -2.96 -9.47 5.96
CA SER A 51 -1.59 -9.49 5.45
C SER A 51 -0.52 -9.56 6.55
N GLN A 52 -0.81 -9.16 7.79
CA GLN A 52 0.13 -9.30 8.92
C GLN A 52 0.25 -10.73 9.47
N LYS A 53 -0.69 -11.64 9.14
CA LYS A 53 -0.65 -13.03 9.60
C LYS A 53 -0.21 -13.92 8.44
N ALA A 54 0.93 -14.60 8.56
CA ALA A 54 1.52 -15.43 7.50
C ALA A 54 0.56 -16.48 6.87
N ASN A 55 -0.46 -16.92 7.62
CA ASN A 55 -1.49 -17.85 7.11
C ASN A 55 -2.60 -17.17 6.28
N PHE A 56 -2.76 -15.84 6.37
CA PHE A 56 -3.78 -15.05 5.67
C PHE A 56 -3.21 -14.07 4.61
N ALA A 57 -1.93 -13.70 4.66
CA ALA A 57 -1.26 -12.98 3.57
C ALA A 57 -1.27 -13.78 2.25
N ARG A 58 -1.19 -15.12 2.36
CA ARG A 58 -1.45 -16.04 1.25
C ARG A 58 -2.87 -15.94 0.70
N ILE A 59 -3.84 -15.51 1.52
CA ILE A 59 -5.28 -15.49 1.20
C ILE A 59 -5.71 -14.23 0.46
N THR A 60 -5.07 -13.07 0.68
CA THR A 60 -5.45 -11.80 0.05
C THR A 60 -4.68 -11.54 -1.24
N LEU A 61 -3.51 -10.89 -1.20
CA LEU A 61 -2.79 -10.52 -2.44
C LEU A 61 -2.26 -11.73 -3.22
N GLY A 62 -1.62 -12.70 -2.55
CA GLY A 62 -1.06 -13.87 -3.22
C GLY A 62 -2.10 -14.68 -3.99
N ASN A 63 -3.24 -14.97 -3.35
CA ASN A 63 -4.34 -15.70 -3.98
C ASN A 63 -5.06 -14.88 -5.06
N ILE A 64 -5.26 -13.57 -4.86
CA ILE A 64 -5.78 -12.69 -5.93
C ILE A 64 -4.87 -12.78 -7.15
N PHE A 65 -3.56 -12.68 -6.97
CA PHE A 65 -2.62 -12.75 -8.09
C PHE A 65 -2.63 -14.12 -8.75
N LYS A 66 -2.75 -15.22 -7.99
CA LYS A 66 -2.98 -16.57 -8.56
C LYS A 66 -4.27 -16.63 -9.38
N LEU A 67 -5.39 -16.14 -8.85
CA LEU A 67 -6.69 -16.10 -9.53
C LEU A 67 -6.62 -15.32 -10.85
N LEU A 68 -5.88 -14.22 -10.85
CA LEU A 68 -5.64 -13.38 -12.01
C LEU A 68 -4.56 -13.93 -12.95
N LYS A 69 -3.98 -15.11 -12.66
CA LYS A 69 -2.84 -15.72 -13.38
C LYS A 69 -1.61 -14.81 -13.47
N LEU A 70 -1.47 -13.93 -12.48
CA LEU A 70 -0.29 -13.12 -12.25
C LEU A 70 0.70 -13.88 -11.34
N ASN A 71 1.96 -13.45 -11.34
CA ASN A 71 2.97 -14.12 -10.50
C ASN A 71 2.64 -13.89 -9.02
N SER A 72 2.35 -14.96 -8.28
CA SER A 72 1.96 -14.88 -6.87
C SER A 72 3.11 -14.68 -5.91
N ASN A 73 4.36 -14.83 -6.35
CA ASN A 73 5.57 -14.53 -5.57
C ASN A 73 5.83 -13.01 -5.52
N LEU A 74 4.75 -12.23 -5.49
CA LEU A 74 4.83 -10.81 -5.66
C LEU A 74 5.34 -10.13 -4.41
N VAL A 75 6.37 -9.34 -4.68
CA VAL A 75 7.31 -8.74 -3.76
C VAL A 75 6.75 -7.61 -2.91
N ILE A 76 5.57 -7.10 -3.23
CA ILE A 76 4.98 -6.09 -2.38
C ILE A 76 4.51 -6.65 -1.04
N GLU A 77 4.52 -7.98 -0.84
CA GLU A 77 4.22 -8.56 0.47
C GLU A 77 5.18 -8.05 1.54
N ASP A 78 6.49 -8.04 1.27
CA ASP A 78 7.49 -7.51 2.22
C ASP A 78 7.30 -6.00 2.45
N GLU A 79 7.12 -5.22 1.37
CA GLU A 79 6.90 -3.77 1.48
C GLU A 79 5.58 -3.43 2.19
N LEU A 80 4.53 -4.22 1.97
CA LEU A 80 3.24 -4.09 2.63
C LEU A 80 3.35 -4.46 4.11
N ASN A 81 4.07 -5.54 4.44
CA ASN A 81 4.33 -5.93 5.82
C ASN A 81 5.10 -4.84 6.58
N GLU A 82 6.17 -4.30 5.99
CA GLU A 82 6.91 -3.18 6.55
C GLU A 82 6.03 -1.95 6.76
N TYR A 83 5.20 -1.61 5.77
CA TYR A 83 4.25 -0.50 5.87
C TYR A 83 3.27 -0.71 7.03
N LEU A 84 2.74 -1.93 7.16
CA LEU A 84 1.78 -2.29 8.18
C LEU A 84 2.38 -2.27 9.59
N ASP A 85 3.64 -2.68 9.74
CA ASP A 85 4.38 -2.57 11.01
C ASP A 85 4.60 -1.10 11.41
N LYS A 86 4.93 -0.24 10.44
CA LYS A 86 5.05 1.21 10.68
C LYS A 86 3.70 1.84 10.98
N ARG A 87 2.62 1.45 10.30
CA ARG A 87 1.26 1.90 10.63
C ARG A 87 0.89 1.53 12.06
N ASN A 88 1.14 0.29 12.47
CA ASN A 88 0.93 -0.16 13.85
C ASN A 88 1.76 0.66 14.84
N THR A 89 3.01 0.94 14.50
CA THR A 89 3.87 1.82 15.31
C THR A 89 3.27 3.23 15.42
N LEU A 90 2.83 3.82 14.30
CA LEU A 90 2.20 5.14 14.25
C LEU A 90 0.97 5.23 15.17
N VAL A 91 0.11 4.21 15.14
CA VAL A 91 -1.15 4.18 15.90
C VAL A 91 -0.92 3.91 17.38
N HIS A 92 -0.09 2.91 17.73
CA HIS A 92 -0.05 2.39 19.09
C HIS A 92 1.12 2.87 19.93
N SER A 93 2.27 3.18 19.30
CA SER A 93 3.53 3.36 20.02
C SER A 93 4.27 4.65 19.68
N PHE A 94 3.86 5.39 18.64
CA PHE A 94 4.61 6.55 18.14
C PHE A 94 4.79 7.65 19.18
N TRP A 95 3.71 8.06 19.84
CA TRP A 95 3.76 9.07 20.90
C TRP A 95 4.72 8.67 22.01
N ARG A 96 4.67 7.39 22.42
CA ARG A 96 5.55 6.84 23.46
C ARG A 96 7.01 6.78 23.00
N ASN A 97 7.24 6.36 21.76
CA ASN A 97 8.58 6.08 21.24
C ASN A 97 9.34 7.35 20.84
N TYR A 98 8.63 8.39 20.39
CA TYR A 98 9.25 9.54 19.74
C TYR A 98 8.93 10.90 20.38
N LEU A 99 7.92 10.98 21.26
CA LEU A 99 7.44 12.26 21.80
C LEU A 99 7.36 12.32 23.33
N VAL A 100 7.80 11.28 24.05
CA VAL A 100 7.88 11.27 25.52
C VAL A 100 8.95 12.22 26.06
N THR A 101 10.05 12.38 25.32
CA THR A 101 11.13 13.29 25.70
C THR A 101 11.46 14.20 24.53
N ILE A 102 11.44 15.51 24.78
CA ILE A 102 11.74 16.52 23.77
C ILE A 102 13.25 16.73 23.73
N SER A 103 13.94 15.99 22.85
CA SER A 103 15.36 16.17 22.52
C SER A 103 15.54 16.28 21.01
N GLU A 104 16.62 16.90 20.56
CA GLU A 104 16.89 17.06 19.12
C GLU A 104 16.99 15.70 18.40
N GLU A 105 17.58 14.71 19.06
CA GLU A 105 17.67 13.34 18.54
C GLU A 105 16.30 12.68 18.42
N GLN A 106 15.43 12.81 19.42
CA GLN A 106 14.08 12.24 19.38
C GLN A 106 13.21 12.92 18.33
N THR A 107 13.30 14.25 18.24
CA THR A 107 12.65 15.03 17.18
C THR A 107 13.09 14.57 15.78
N LYS A 108 14.39 14.39 15.57
CA LYS A 108 14.91 13.90 14.29
C LYS A 108 14.36 12.50 13.98
N LYS A 109 14.39 11.58 14.94
CA LYS A 109 13.83 10.23 14.80
C LYS A 109 12.34 10.25 14.44
N ALA A 110 11.56 11.14 15.05
CA ALA A 110 10.14 11.32 14.75
C ALA A 110 9.92 11.78 13.30
N ILE A 111 10.69 12.78 12.86
CA ILE A 111 10.62 13.34 11.49
C ILE A 111 11.02 12.27 10.47
N ASP A 112 12.13 11.58 10.73
CA ASP A 112 12.65 10.52 9.84
C ASP A 112 11.62 9.39 9.71
N PHE A 113 10.99 8.97 10.81
CA PHE A 113 9.89 8.01 10.79
C PHE A 113 8.71 8.49 9.93
N CYS A 114 8.23 9.72 10.15
CA CYS A 114 7.09 10.26 9.40
C CYS A 114 7.39 10.36 7.90
N TYR A 115 8.61 10.76 7.54
CA TYR A 115 9.04 10.88 6.15
C TYR A 115 9.14 9.51 5.46
N ASP A 116 9.77 8.55 6.13
CA ASP A 116 9.91 7.18 5.62
C ASP A 116 8.55 6.48 5.49
N PHE A 117 7.68 6.62 6.49
CA PHE A 117 6.30 6.14 6.43
C PHE A 117 5.50 6.78 5.29
N GLY A 118 5.64 8.09 5.09
CA GLY A 118 5.00 8.80 3.98
C GLY A 118 5.45 8.27 2.61
N LYS A 119 6.75 8.06 2.41
CA LYS A 119 7.29 7.46 1.18
C LYS A 119 6.79 6.05 0.92
N GLN A 120 6.74 5.21 1.95
CA GLN A 120 6.20 3.86 1.79
C GLN A 120 4.71 3.90 1.47
N SER A 121 3.95 4.78 2.12
CA SER A 121 2.53 4.99 1.81
C SER A 121 2.31 5.35 0.35
N GLU A 122 3.11 6.27 -0.20
CA GLU A 122 3.02 6.66 -1.62
C GLU A 122 3.27 5.49 -2.57
N ARG A 123 4.24 4.61 -2.26
CA ARG A 123 4.52 3.41 -3.06
C ARG A 123 3.38 2.41 -3.03
N ILE A 124 2.85 2.12 -1.84
CA ILE A 124 1.71 1.21 -1.66
C ILE A 124 0.47 1.78 -2.37
N GLU A 125 0.20 3.07 -2.22
CA GLU A 125 -0.90 3.75 -2.90
C GLU A 125 -0.76 3.67 -4.43
N SER A 126 0.42 3.98 -4.96
CA SER A 126 0.70 3.91 -6.40
C SER A 126 0.52 2.48 -6.93
N PHE A 127 1.02 1.48 -6.20
CA PHE A 127 0.82 0.09 -6.58
C PHE A 127 -0.66 -0.29 -6.63
N PHE A 128 -1.47 0.07 -5.61
CA PHE A 128 -2.90 -0.24 -5.58
C PHE A 128 -3.68 0.52 -6.66
N LYS A 129 -3.37 1.78 -6.95
CA LYS A 129 -3.94 2.51 -8.09
C LYS A 129 -3.64 1.83 -9.42
N GLY A 130 -2.39 1.46 -9.65
CA GLY A 130 -1.99 0.73 -10.85
C GLY A 130 -2.67 -0.63 -10.95
N PHE A 131 -2.89 -1.30 -9.82
CA PHE A 131 -3.61 -2.55 -9.79
C PHE A 131 -5.11 -2.38 -10.12
N ILE A 132 -5.78 -1.36 -9.57
CA ILE A 132 -7.16 -1.03 -9.95
C ILE A 132 -7.26 -0.72 -11.44
N PHE A 133 -6.31 0.05 -11.99
CA PHE A 133 -6.24 0.33 -13.42
C PHE A 133 -6.14 -0.96 -14.25
N PHE A 134 -5.28 -1.89 -13.82
CA PHE A 134 -5.17 -3.22 -14.44
C PHE A 134 -6.49 -4.00 -14.39
N LEU A 135 -7.20 -3.98 -13.26
CA LEU A 135 -8.50 -4.65 -13.15
C LEU A 135 -9.53 -4.01 -14.08
N ALA A 136 -9.58 -2.68 -14.15
CA ALA A 136 -10.50 -1.94 -15.02
C ALA A 136 -10.26 -2.26 -16.52
N LEU A 137 -9.00 -2.39 -16.93
CA LEU A 137 -8.63 -2.78 -18.30
C LEU A 137 -9.25 -4.11 -18.73
N ARG A 138 -9.52 -5.03 -17.80
CA ARG A 138 -10.12 -6.34 -18.12
C ARG A 138 -11.60 -6.24 -18.53
N HIS A 139 -12.25 -5.12 -18.24
CA HIS A 139 -13.67 -4.90 -18.50
C HIS A 139 -13.92 -4.00 -19.72
N VAL A 140 -12.86 -3.57 -20.41
CA VAL A 140 -12.94 -2.70 -21.58
C VAL A 140 -12.14 -3.27 -22.74
N GLU A 141 -12.62 -3.03 -23.96
CA GLU A 141 -11.93 -3.48 -25.19
C GLU A 141 -10.71 -2.60 -25.53
N ASP A 142 -10.70 -1.36 -25.06
CA ASP A 142 -9.68 -0.35 -25.35
C ASP A 142 -9.49 0.57 -24.12
N ILE A 143 -8.25 0.97 -23.86
CA ILE A 143 -7.85 1.96 -22.85
C ILE A 143 -8.59 3.30 -23.02
N THR A 144 -9.00 3.65 -24.24
CA THR A 144 -9.79 4.86 -24.52
C THR A 144 -11.16 4.85 -23.84
N LYS A 145 -11.70 3.65 -23.57
CA LYS A 145 -12.99 3.42 -22.90
C LYS A 145 -12.90 3.39 -21.38
N ILE A 146 -11.71 3.55 -20.80
CA ILE A 146 -11.54 3.74 -19.34
C ILE A 146 -12.08 5.11 -18.93
N SER A 147 -12.63 5.22 -17.71
CA SER A 147 -13.08 6.50 -17.16
C SER A 147 -11.94 7.51 -17.05
N ASP A 148 -12.24 8.79 -17.23
CA ASP A 148 -11.22 9.85 -17.17
C ASP A 148 -10.54 9.93 -15.80
N GLU A 149 -11.25 9.57 -14.73
CA GLU A 149 -10.69 9.45 -13.37
C GLU A 149 -9.55 8.43 -13.31
N LEU A 150 -9.72 7.25 -13.90
CA LEU A 150 -8.68 6.22 -13.92
C LEU A 150 -7.53 6.57 -14.86
N LYS A 151 -7.77 7.32 -15.95
CA LYS A 151 -6.70 7.77 -16.86
C LYS A 151 -5.61 8.58 -16.16
N ILE A 152 -5.94 9.23 -15.04
CA ILE A 152 -4.96 9.95 -14.20
C ILE A 152 -3.91 9.00 -13.61
N TRP A 153 -4.24 7.72 -13.40
CA TRP A 153 -3.37 6.71 -12.80
C TRP A 153 -2.51 5.96 -13.82
N LYS A 154 -2.31 6.52 -15.02
CA LYS A 154 -1.50 5.87 -16.06
C LYS A 154 -0.06 5.60 -15.60
N GLU A 155 0.54 6.53 -14.86
CA GLU A 155 1.89 6.33 -14.31
C GLU A 155 1.91 5.32 -13.17
N ASP A 156 0.87 5.28 -12.33
CA ASP A 156 0.70 4.24 -11.31
C ASP A 156 0.57 2.85 -11.94
N PHE A 157 -0.13 2.75 -13.08
CA PHE A 157 -0.20 1.52 -13.87
C PHE A 157 1.16 1.13 -14.45
N ASN A 158 1.96 2.07 -14.95
CA ASN A 158 3.33 1.80 -15.38
C ASN A 158 4.20 1.29 -14.22
N TYR A 159 4.08 1.90 -13.04
CA TYR A 159 4.79 1.47 -11.83
C TYR A 159 4.38 0.06 -11.41
N PHE A 160 3.08 -0.25 -11.43
CA PHE A 160 2.56 -1.59 -11.20
C PHE A 160 3.14 -2.60 -12.20
N LEU A 161 3.07 -2.30 -13.50
CA LEU A 161 3.62 -3.17 -14.56
C LEU A 161 5.13 -3.40 -14.42
N THR A 162 5.87 -2.37 -14.00
CA THR A 162 7.32 -2.47 -13.78
C THR A 162 7.60 -3.35 -12.57
N THR A 163 6.89 -3.14 -11.47
CA THR A 163 7.01 -3.93 -10.23
C THR A 163 6.73 -5.42 -10.49
N ILE A 164 5.73 -5.75 -11.31
CA ILE A 164 5.45 -7.16 -11.69
C ILE A 164 6.47 -7.74 -12.70
N ARG A 165 7.16 -6.91 -13.50
CA ARG A 165 8.10 -7.35 -14.56
C ARG A 165 9.54 -7.50 -14.06
N GLU A 166 10.07 -6.52 -13.33
CA GLU A 166 11.49 -6.48 -12.93
C GLU A 166 11.91 -7.69 -12.09
N LYS A 167 10.98 -8.32 -11.38
CA LYS A 167 11.30 -9.48 -10.53
C LYS A 167 11.04 -10.85 -11.16
N ARG A 168 10.30 -10.92 -12.27
CA ARG A 168 10.31 -12.10 -13.16
C ARG A 168 11.71 -12.40 -13.72
N LEU A 169 12.56 -11.37 -13.82
CA LEU A 169 13.95 -11.52 -14.26
C LEU A 169 14.86 -12.05 -13.14
N LYS A 170 14.61 -11.71 -11.87
CA LYS A 170 15.41 -12.23 -10.73
C LYS A 170 15.17 -13.72 -10.48
N GLU A 171 13.95 -14.23 -10.72
CA GLU A 171 13.63 -15.67 -10.59
C GLU A 171 14.20 -16.55 -11.73
N LYS A 172 14.58 -15.97 -12.87
CA LYS A 172 15.17 -16.71 -14.01
C LYS A 172 16.71 -16.85 -13.93
N VAL A 173 17.34 -16.20 -12.95
CA VAL A 173 18.80 -16.11 -12.81
C VAL A 173 19.30 -16.94 -11.61
N LEU A 174 18.42 -17.72 -10.99
CA LEU A 174 18.73 -18.76 -9.99
C LEU A 174 18.31 -20.13 -10.54
#